data_AF-D3E4I1-F1
#
_entry.id   AF-D3E4I1-F1
#
_cell.length_a   1.000
_cell.length_b   1.000
_cell.length_c   1.000
_cell.angle_alpha   90.00
_cell.angle_beta   90.00
_cell.angle_gamma   90.00
#
_symmetry.space_group_name_H-M   'P 1'
#
loop_
_entity.id
_entity.type
_entity.pdbx_description
1 polymer ?
#
loop_
_entity_poly.entity_id
_entity_poly.type
_entity_poly.pdbx_seq_one_letter_code
_entity_poly.pdbx_strand_id
1 'polypeptide(L)'
;MTNRGTAEGTEEEISFVKLLNKKEDLSYWDVLNLDHNCHFAIHVLYQKFSKISNKKVYPKADVYIAKGNVPYSYLEDNDFYLSEDNTEDFDLEPIKYTGISVKLQNSSRYQITKMGPNTFKDIFGCYELGAGASIYCRDVDDLEKNPQVLTGWNTNFEDFIKYFKSFDVVSSSDLDISSYKKLKVFLIKRLRK
;
A
#
# COMPACT_ATOMS: atom_id res chain seq x y z
N MET A 1 14.87 18.17 -6.86
CA MET A 1 14.67 17.35 -5.66
C MET A 1 14.85 15.90 -6.05
N THR A 2 15.98 15.29 -5.67
CA THR A 2 16.21 13.85 -5.83
C THR A 2 15.45 13.15 -4.70
N ASN A 3 14.46 12.31 -5.05
CA ASN A 3 13.79 11.47 -4.08
C ASN A 3 14.82 10.47 -3.51
N ARG A 4 15.40 10.76 -2.34
CA ARG A 4 16.17 9.76 -1.58
C ARG A 4 15.27 8.52 -1.39
N GLY A 5 15.77 7.35 -1.77
CA GLY A 5 15.08 6.07 -1.66
C GLY A 5 14.43 5.54 -2.95
N THR A 6 14.30 6.30 -4.03
CA THR A 6 13.73 5.75 -5.29
C THR A 6 14.72 4.84 -6.00
N ALA A 7 15.98 5.25 -6.16
CA ALA A 7 17.00 4.42 -6.80
C ALA A 7 17.29 3.15 -5.97
N GLU A 8 17.52 3.31 -4.66
CA GLU A 8 17.74 2.20 -3.73
C GLU A 8 16.53 1.25 -3.68
N GLY A 9 15.30 1.78 -3.73
CA GLY A 9 14.09 0.97 -3.79
C GLY A 9 14.03 0.12 -5.06
N THR A 10 14.31 0.72 -6.22
CA THR A 10 14.35 -0.01 -7.50
C THR A 10 15.47 -1.06 -7.52
N GLU A 11 16.63 -0.78 -6.92
CA GLU A 11 17.71 -1.77 -6.80
C GLU A 11 17.30 -2.98 -5.95
N GLU A 12 16.56 -2.76 -4.85
CA GLU A 12 16.00 -3.84 -4.02
C GLU A 12 14.92 -4.64 -4.77
N GLU A 13 14.05 -3.98 -5.52
CA GLU A 13 13.03 -4.63 -6.36
C GLU A 13 13.67 -5.57 -7.38
N ILE A 14 14.69 -5.09 -8.11
CA ILE A 14 15.47 -5.88 -9.07
C ILE A 14 16.18 -7.03 -8.36
N SER A 15 16.86 -6.76 -7.24
CA SER A 15 17.61 -7.77 -6.50
C SER A 15 16.70 -8.89 -5.99
N PHE A 16 15.50 -8.56 -5.53
CA PHE A 16 14.52 -9.53 -5.06
C PHE A 16 13.98 -10.41 -6.19
N VAL A 17 13.73 -9.86 -7.38
CA VAL A 17 13.36 -10.64 -8.57
C VAL A 17 14.45 -11.64 -8.93
N LYS A 18 15.70 -11.16 -9.02
CA LYS A 18 16.85 -12.02 -9.32
C LYS A 18 17.00 -13.14 -8.29
N LEU A 19 16.87 -12.83 -7.01
CA LEU A 19 16.93 -13.80 -5.91
C LEU A 19 15.91 -14.93 -6.11
N LEU A 20 14.64 -14.60 -6.38
CA LEU A 20 13.59 -15.60 -6.59
C LEU A 20 13.85 -16.44 -7.85
N ASN A 21 14.28 -15.82 -8.95
CA ASN A 21 14.49 -16.50 -10.22
C ASN A 21 15.75 -17.37 -10.27
N LYS A 22 16.76 -17.09 -9.43
CA LYS A 22 17.94 -17.95 -9.24
C LYS A 22 17.58 -19.30 -8.61
N LYS A 23 16.56 -19.34 -7.76
CA LYS A 23 16.05 -20.56 -7.11
C LYS A 23 17.11 -21.30 -6.27
N GLU A 24 18.13 -20.57 -5.79
CA GLU A 24 19.16 -21.11 -4.88
C GLU A 24 18.64 -21.25 -3.44
N ASP A 25 17.74 -20.36 -3.02
CA ASP A 25 17.01 -20.42 -1.75
C ASP A 25 15.50 -20.54 -2.04
N LEU A 26 14.93 -21.68 -1.63
CA LEU A 26 13.52 -22.00 -1.86
C LEU A 26 12.60 -21.53 -0.72
N SER A 27 13.13 -20.94 0.35
CA SER A 27 12.32 -20.51 1.51
C SER A 27 11.20 -19.54 1.14
N TYR A 28 11.46 -18.61 0.22
CA TYR A 28 10.42 -17.72 -0.30
C TYR A 28 9.38 -18.44 -1.15
N TRP A 29 9.80 -19.43 -1.95
CA TRP A 29 8.90 -20.23 -2.78
C TRP A 29 8.01 -21.13 -1.92
N ASP A 30 8.53 -21.66 -0.82
CA ASP A 30 7.77 -22.41 0.18
C ASP A 30 6.68 -21.54 0.82
N VAL A 31 7.00 -20.28 1.15
CA VAL A 31 6.01 -19.30 1.66
C VAL A 31 4.95 -18.97 0.62
N LEU A 32 5.34 -18.82 -0.65
CA LEU A 32 4.41 -18.58 -1.75
C LEU A 32 3.52 -19.80 -2.03
N ASN A 33 3.96 -21.00 -1.65
CA ASN A 33 3.30 -22.27 -1.91
C ASN A 33 3.01 -22.47 -3.41
N LEU A 34 4.02 -22.20 -4.24
CA LEU A 34 3.99 -22.33 -5.69
C LEU A 34 5.15 -23.22 -6.17
N ASP A 35 4.95 -23.90 -7.30
CA ASP A 35 6.00 -24.74 -7.91
C ASP A 35 7.11 -23.89 -8.52
N HIS A 36 8.24 -23.76 -7.84
CA HIS A 36 9.36 -22.96 -8.32
C HIS A 36 9.90 -23.41 -9.69
N ASN A 37 9.60 -24.60 -10.21
CA ASN A 37 10.14 -25.03 -11.52
C ASN A 37 9.49 -24.29 -12.70
N CYS A 38 8.19 -24.05 -12.63
CA CYS A 38 7.43 -23.40 -13.71
C CYS A 38 6.96 -21.98 -13.36
N HIS A 39 7.34 -21.45 -12.20
CA HIS A 39 7.02 -20.10 -11.79
C HIS A 39 8.26 -19.20 -11.75
N PHE A 40 8.02 -17.92 -12.03
CA PHE A 40 9.03 -16.88 -12.13
C PHE A 40 8.52 -15.59 -11.51
N ALA A 41 9.40 -14.87 -10.82
CA ALA A 41 9.14 -13.52 -10.33
C ALA A 41 9.33 -12.52 -11.46
N ILE A 42 8.37 -11.60 -11.60
CA ILE A 42 8.32 -10.59 -12.65
C ILE A 42 8.28 -9.20 -12.02
N HIS A 43 9.25 -8.35 -12.38
CA HIS A 43 9.30 -6.95 -11.97
C HIS A 43 8.20 -6.14 -12.67
N VAL A 44 7.43 -5.38 -11.90
CA VAL A 44 6.36 -4.52 -12.41
C VAL A 44 6.91 -3.16 -12.84
N LEU A 45 6.80 -2.85 -14.13
CA LEU A 45 7.30 -1.58 -14.68
C LEU A 45 6.16 -0.58 -14.95
N TYR A 46 4.98 -1.07 -15.32
CA TYR A 46 3.95 -0.26 -15.92
C TYR A 46 2.78 0.04 -14.99
N GLN A 47 2.22 1.23 -15.16
CA GLN A 47 0.98 1.61 -14.49
C GLN A 47 -0.18 0.71 -14.91
N LYS A 48 -1.03 0.35 -13.95
CA LYS A 48 -2.23 -0.44 -14.15
C LYS A 48 -3.48 0.43 -13.99
N PHE A 49 -4.54 0.09 -14.71
CA PHE A 49 -5.79 0.83 -14.61
C PHE A 49 -6.50 0.52 -13.28
N SER A 50 -6.67 1.53 -12.43
CA SER A 50 -7.40 1.41 -11.17
C SER A 50 -8.87 1.72 -11.38
N LYS A 51 -9.74 0.76 -11.03
CA LYS A 51 -11.20 0.93 -11.04
C LYS A 51 -11.66 1.96 -10.02
N ILE A 52 -10.96 2.07 -8.88
CA ILE A 52 -11.31 2.99 -7.79
C ILE A 52 -11.11 4.44 -8.24
N SER A 53 -9.95 4.73 -8.81
CA SER A 53 -9.61 6.10 -9.22
C SER A 53 -9.92 6.42 -10.69
N ASN A 54 -10.51 5.45 -11.42
CA ASN A 54 -10.81 5.53 -12.85
C ASN A 54 -9.67 6.08 -13.72
N LYS A 55 -8.42 5.67 -13.43
CA LYS A 55 -7.22 6.14 -14.11
C LYS A 55 -6.07 5.15 -13.98
N LYS A 56 -5.03 5.29 -14.81
CA LYS A 56 -3.78 4.55 -14.66
C LYS A 56 -3.04 5.03 -13.40
N VAL A 57 -2.58 4.09 -12.59
CA VAL A 57 -1.82 4.33 -11.36
C VAL A 57 -0.68 3.31 -11.26
N TYR A 58 0.38 3.65 -10.56
CA TYR A 58 1.36 2.66 -10.17
C TYR A 58 0.71 1.63 -9.25
N PRO A 59 0.82 0.33 -9.55
CA PRO A 59 0.31 -0.71 -8.67
C PRO A 59 1.09 -0.69 -7.34
N LYS A 60 0.49 -1.30 -6.31
CA LYS A 60 1.16 -1.49 -5.02
C LYS A 60 2.14 -2.66 -5.00
N ALA A 61 1.98 -3.56 -5.97
CA ALA A 61 2.88 -4.68 -6.15
C ALA A 61 4.05 -4.19 -6.99
N ASP A 62 5.24 -4.44 -6.48
CA ASP A 62 6.51 -4.15 -7.16
C ASP A 62 6.94 -5.40 -7.95
N VAL A 63 6.54 -6.59 -7.47
CA VAL A 63 6.78 -7.89 -8.11
C VAL A 63 5.49 -8.70 -8.14
N TYR A 64 5.31 -9.57 -9.12
CA TYR A 64 4.30 -10.64 -9.08
C TYR A 64 4.89 -11.95 -9.61
N ILE A 65 4.17 -13.05 -9.42
CA ILE A 65 4.58 -14.36 -9.92
C ILE A 65 3.82 -14.69 -11.20
N ALA A 66 4.52 -15.13 -12.22
CA ALA A 66 3.95 -15.67 -13.45
C ALA A 66 4.37 -17.13 -13.65
N LYS A 67 3.53 -17.88 -14.38
CA LYS A 67 3.78 -19.27 -14.74
C LYS A 67 4.11 -19.38 -16.22
N GLY A 68 5.09 -20.20 -16.55
CA GLY A 68 5.45 -20.49 -17.93
C GLY A 68 6.76 -21.24 -18.01
N ASN A 69 7.50 -21.02 -19.09
CA ASN A 69 8.79 -21.65 -19.31
C ASN A 69 9.78 -20.63 -19.87
N VAL A 70 10.80 -20.29 -19.09
CA VAL A 70 11.91 -19.43 -19.52
C VAL A 70 13.18 -20.30 -19.61
N PRO A 71 13.87 -20.33 -20.76
CA PRO A 71 15.11 -21.09 -20.90
C PRO A 71 16.14 -20.65 -19.86
N TYR A 72 16.81 -21.62 -19.21
CA TYR A 72 17.85 -21.31 -18.22
C TYR A 72 18.97 -20.43 -18.80
N SER A 73 19.38 -20.68 -20.04
CA SER A 73 20.39 -19.85 -20.72
C SER A 73 19.97 -18.39 -20.81
N TYR A 74 18.69 -18.11 -21.08
CA TYR A 74 18.18 -16.75 -21.09
C TYR A 74 18.23 -16.11 -19.70
N LEU A 75 17.87 -16.87 -18.65
CA LEU A 75 17.97 -16.38 -17.28
C LEU A 75 19.42 -16.04 -16.93
N GLU A 76 20.37 -16.90 -17.24
CA GLU A 76 21.80 -16.67 -16.98
C GLU A 76 22.32 -15.45 -17.74
N ASP A 77 22.01 -15.34 -19.04
CA ASP A 77 22.42 -14.22 -19.90
C ASP A 77 21.84 -12.87 -19.43
N ASN A 78 20.69 -12.88 -18.75
CA ASN A 78 20.01 -11.69 -18.23
C ASN A 78 20.16 -11.51 -16.71
N ASP A 79 21.14 -12.20 -16.08
CA ASP A 79 21.38 -12.16 -14.63
C ASP A 79 20.10 -12.40 -13.81
N PHE A 80 19.29 -13.35 -14.27
CA PHE A 80 18.04 -13.84 -13.68
C PHE A 80 16.94 -12.78 -13.51
N TYR A 81 17.09 -11.63 -14.16
CA TYR A 81 16.12 -10.56 -14.10
C TYR A 81 15.04 -10.74 -15.16
N LEU A 82 13.78 -10.66 -14.72
CA LEU A 82 12.61 -10.65 -15.60
C LEU A 82 11.69 -9.48 -15.24
N SER A 83 11.19 -8.79 -16.25
CA SER A 83 10.21 -7.71 -16.14
C SER A 83 8.93 -8.02 -16.92
N GLU A 84 7.95 -7.12 -16.85
CA GLU A 84 6.71 -7.26 -17.64
C GLU A 84 6.97 -7.38 -19.15
N ASP A 85 8.11 -6.88 -19.65
CA ASP A 85 8.47 -6.99 -21.07
C ASP A 85 8.69 -8.45 -21.48
N ASN A 86 9.19 -9.28 -20.57
CA ASN A 86 9.45 -10.70 -20.82
C ASN A 86 8.17 -11.56 -20.83
N THR A 87 7.04 -11.02 -20.39
CA THR A 87 5.82 -11.81 -20.24
C THR A 87 5.22 -12.17 -21.59
N GLU A 88 5.29 -11.27 -22.57
CA GLU A 88 4.86 -11.53 -23.94
C GLU A 88 5.84 -12.44 -24.67
N ASP A 89 7.15 -12.27 -24.46
CA ASP A 89 8.21 -13.05 -25.12
C ASP A 89 8.16 -14.55 -24.79
N PHE A 90 7.74 -14.89 -23.56
CA PHE A 90 7.73 -16.26 -23.05
C PHE A 90 6.34 -16.81 -22.70
N ASP A 91 5.28 -16.11 -23.11
CA ASP A 91 3.87 -16.47 -22.81
C ASP A 91 3.66 -16.74 -21.31
N LEU A 92 4.18 -15.85 -20.46
CA LEU A 92 4.12 -16.01 -19.01
C LEU A 92 2.75 -15.56 -18.49
N GLU A 93 2.01 -16.48 -17.91
CA GLU A 93 0.69 -16.23 -17.36
C GLU A 93 0.77 -15.70 -15.91
N PRO A 94 0.31 -14.47 -15.60
CA PRO A 94 0.33 -13.96 -14.24
C PRO A 94 -0.55 -14.77 -13.29
N ILE A 95 0.01 -15.19 -12.15
CA ILE A 95 -0.74 -15.87 -11.09
C ILE A 95 -1.44 -14.84 -10.21
N LYS A 96 -2.76 -14.96 -10.08
CA LYS A 96 -3.56 -14.04 -9.27
C LYS A 96 -3.15 -14.07 -7.80
N TYR A 97 -3.29 -12.92 -7.14
CA TYR A 97 -3.02 -12.73 -5.71
C TYR A 97 -1.58 -12.96 -5.27
N THR A 98 -0.61 -12.84 -6.19
CA THR A 98 0.83 -12.98 -5.91
C THR A 98 1.59 -11.65 -5.93
N GLY A 99 0.87 -10.52 -5.86
CA GLY A 99 1.51 -9.21 -5.82
C GLY A 99 2.32 -9.03 -4.54
N ILE A 100 3.63 -8.84 -4.69
CA ILE A 100 4.60 -8.64 -3.61
C ILE A 100 5.01 -7.18 -3.62
N SER A 101 5.02 -6.55 -2.44
CA SER A 101 5.60 -5.22 -2.28
C SER A 101 6.96 -5.33 -1.60
N VAL A 102 8.00 -4.89 -2.30
CA VAL A 102 9.39 -4.96 -1.84
C VAL A 102 9.69 -3.71 -1.02
N LYS A 103 10.44 -3.88 0.08
CA LYS A 103 10.80 -2.80 1.00
C LYS A 103 12.28 -2.92 1.32
N LEU A 104 12.94 -1.79 1.54
CA LEU A 104 14.35 -1.74 1.94
C LEU A 104 14.58 -2.61 3.19
N GLN A 105 15.57 -3.50 3.14
CA GLN A 105 15.85 -4.47 4.22
C GLN A 105 16.09 -3.80 5.58
N ASN A 106 16.73 -2.62 5.56
CA ASN A 106 17.06 -1.87 6.77
C ASN A 106 15.93 -0.95 7.27
N SER A 107 14.74 -1.01 6.66
CA SER A 107 13.61 -0.17 7.04
C SER A 107 12.75 -0.83 8.12
N SER A 108 12.89 -0.38 9.37
CA SER A 108 12.01 -0.76 10.48
C SER A 108 10.66 -0.02 10.48
N ARG A 109 10.52 1.00 9.64
CA ARG A 109 9.31 1.84 9.52
C ARG A 109 9.01 2.09 8.05
N TYR A 110 7.99 1.42 7.53
CA TYR A 110 7.52 1.62 6.17
C TYR A 110 6.03 1.97 6.15
N GLN A 111 5.65 2.71 5.13
CA GLN A 111 4.26 3.05 4.88
C GLN A 111 3.64 2.00 3.96
N ILE A 112 2.59 1.31 4.45
CA ILE A 112 1.88 0.29 3.66
C ILE A 112 1.00 0.91 2.58
N THR A 113 0.35 2.04 2.87
CA THR A 113 -0.51 2.73 1.90
C THR A 113 -0.59 4.22 2.22
N LYS A 114 -0.56 5.06 1.18
CA LYS A 114 -1.05 6.46 1.27
C LYS A 114 -2.44 6.50 0.65
N MET A 115 -3.36 7.23 1.25
CA MET A 115 -4.66 7.50 0.64
C MET A 115 -4.93 8.99 0.73
N GLY A 116 -5.39 9.56 -0.38
CA GLY A 116 -5.95 10.91 -0.38
C GLY A 116 -7.44 10.87 0.03
N PRO A 117 -8.04 12.04 0.32
CA PRO A 117 -9.43 12.12 0.79
C PRO A 117 -10.44 11.43 -0.13
N ASN A 118 -10.36 11.68 -1.44
CA ASN A 118 -11.30 11.10 -2.40
C ASN A 118 -11.19 9.57 -2.45
N THR A 119 -9.98 9.03 -2.61
CA THR A 119 -9.77 7.57 -2.62
C THR A 119 -10.22 6.92 -1.31
N PHE A 120 -10.02 7.58 -0.17
CA PHE A 120 -10.50 7.07 1.10
C PHE A 120 -12.03 7.06 1.14
N LYS A 121 -12.70 8.13 0.70
CA LYS A 121 -14.17 8.17 0.61
C LYS A 121 -14.71 7.12 -0.34
N ASP A 122 -14.06 6.87 -1.47
CA ASP A 122 -14.48 5.83 -2.41
C ASP A 122 -14.42 4.42 -1.78
N ILE A 123 -13.49 4.19 -0.84
CA ILE A 123 -13.34 2.90 -0.14
C ILE A 123 -14.26 2.80 1.09
N PHE A 124 -14.36 3.86 1.89
CA PHE A 124 -15.02 3.84 3.21
C PHE A 124 -16.36 4.60 3.25
N GLY A 125 -16.78 5.20 2.15
CA GLY A 125 -18.06 5.90 1.97
C GLY A 125 -18.16 7.28 2.60
N CYS A 126 -17.13 7.76 3.32
CA CYS A 126 -17.18 9.04 4.04
C CYS A 126 -15.78 9.64 4.25
N TYR A 127 -15.73 10.95 4.48
CA TYR A 127 -14.49 11.68 4.76
C TYR A 127 -14.15 11.68 6.25
N GLU A 128 -15.16 11.61 7.11
CA GLU A 128 -15.08 11.83 8.55
C GLU A 128 -14.27 10.74 9.25
N LEU A 129 -14.32 9.50 8.76
CA LEU A 129 -13.45 8.42 9.26
C LEU A 129 -11.97 8.71 8.99
N GLY A 130 -11.63 9.21 7.81
CA GLY A 130 -10.26 9.57 7.44
C GLY A 130 -9.78 10.78 8.25
N ALA A 131 -10.61 11.82 8.32
CA ALA A 131 -10.36 13.01 9.12
C ALA A 131 -10.12 12.66 10.60
N GLY A 132 -10.97 11.80 11.17
CA GLY A 132 -10.83 11.34 12.55
C GLY A 132 -9.56 10.50 12.76
N ALA A 133 -9.16 9.71 11.75
CA ALA A 133 -7.94 8.93 11.83
C ALA A 133 -6.69 9.83 11.79
N SER A 134 -6.78 11.03 11.22
CA SER A 134 -5.70 12.03 11.17
C SER A 134 -5.74 13.07 12.30
N ILE A 135 -6.80 13.10 13.11
CA ILE A 135 -7.00 14.14 14.12
C ILE A 135 -5.90 14.13 15.18
N TYR A 136 -5.44 15.32 15.58
CA TYR A 136 -4.54 15.49 16.70
C TYR A 136 -5.29 15.23 18.01
N CYS A 137 -4.70 14.40 18.86
CA CYS A 137 -5.31 13.93 20.10
C CYS A 137 -4.30 13.62 21.21
N ARG A 138 -3.01 13.92 20.98
CA ARG A 138 -1.92 13.59 21.92
C ARG A 138 -1.58 14.75 22.84
N ASP A 139 -1.46 15.94 22.26
CA ASP A 139 -1.14 17.19 22.93
C ASP A 139 -2.30 18.18 22.77
N VAL A 140 -2.54 19.00 23.79
CA VAL A 140 -3.57 20.05 23.77
C VAL A 140 -3.17 21.16 22.79
N ASP A 141 -1.88 21.49 22.72
CA ASP A 141 -1.38 22.56 21.85
C ASP A 141 -1.54 22.20 20.37
N ASP A 142 -1.55 20.91 20.03
CA ASP A 142 -1.78 20.45 18.66
C ASP A 142 -3.26 20.51 18.25
N LEU A 143 -4.20 20.65 19.18
CA LEU A 143 -5.64 20.62 18.86
C LEU A 143 -6.06 21.78 17.95
N GLU A 144 -5.36 22.91 18.01
CA GLU A 144 -5.60 24.07 17.15
C GLU A 144 -5.41 23.76 15.64
N LYS A 145 -4.69 22.67 15.32
CA LYS A 145 -4.42 22.23 13.94
C LYS A 145 -5.58 21.44 13.34
N ASN A 146 -6.50 20.95 14.17
CA ASN A 146 -7.60 20.08 13.75
C ASN A 146 -8.53 20.69 12.68
N PRO A 147 -8.89 22.00 12.70
CA PRO A 147 -9.66 22.60 11.62
C PRO A 147 -9.01 22.48 10.23
N GLN A 148 -7.67 22.57 10.16
CA GLN A 148 -6.93 22.37 8.91
C GLN A 148 -6.95 20.90 8.49
N VAL A 149 -6.87 19.96 9.45
CA VAL A 149 -7.01 18.52 9.16
C VAL A 149 -8.38 18.23 8.56
N LEU A 150 -9.46 18.74 9.14
CA LEU A 150 -10.82 18.54 8.63
C LEU A 150 -10.97 19.07 7.20
N THR A 151 -10.51 20.31 6.97
CA THR A 151 -10.52 20.94 5.63
C THR A 151 -9.72 20.10 4.63
N GLY A 152 -8.53 19.63 5.02
CA GLY A 152 -7.68 18.78 4.18
C GLY A 152 -8.30 17.43 3.82
N TRP A 153 -9.27 16.97 4.59
CA TRP A 153 -10.05 15.75 4.34
C TRP A 153 -11.36 15.99 3.59
N ASN A 154 -11.63 17.21 3.12
CA ASN A 154 -12.91 17.61 2.49
C ASN A 154 -14.12 17.46 3.42
N THR A 155 -13.94 17.73 4.72
CA THR A 155 -15.03 17.79 5.71
C THR A 155 -14.90 19.06 6.56
N ASN A 156 -15.84 19.27 7.48
CA ASN A 156 -15.84 20.38 8.42
C ASN A 156 -16.22 19.88 9.82
N PHE A 157 -16.16 20.76 10.81
CA PHE A 157 -16.41 20.39 12.20
C PHE A 157 -17.86 19.93 12.45
N GLU A 158 -18.85 20.55 11.79
CA GLU A 158 -20.26 20.19 11.95
C GLU A 158 -20.53 18.77 11.44
N ASP A 159 -20.09 18.47 10.22
CA ASP A 159 -20.23 17.14 9.61
C ASP A 159 -19.46 16.07 10.39
N PHE A 160 -18.25 16.41 10.84
CA PHE A 160 -17.43 15.54 11.68
C PHE A 160 -18.15 15.14 12.98
N ILE A 161 -18.65 16.13 13.73
CA ILE A 161 -19.38 15.88 14.98
C ILE A 161 -20.65 15.09 14.72
N LYS A 162 -21.43 15.48 13.70
CA LYS A 162 -22.66 14.79 13.32
C LYS A 162 -22.41 13.31 13.02
N TYR A 163 -21.33 13.02 12.29
CA TYR A 163 -20.93 11.65 11.98
C TYR A 163 -20.62 10.86 13.24
N PHE A 164 -19.73 11.34 14.11
CA PHE A 164 -19.32 10.59 15.31
C PHE A 164 -20.38 10.54 16.41
N LYS A 165 -21.31 11.50 16.46
CA LYS A 165 -22.51 11.43 17.31
C LYS A 165 -23.39 10.24 16.94
N SER A 166 -23.51 9.91 15.65
CA SER A 166 -24.30 8.74 15.21
C SER A 166 -23.76 7.39 15.72
N PHE A 167 -22.51 7.37 16.20
CA PHE A 167 -21.87 6.21 16.80
C PHE A 167 -21.75 6.30 18.34
N ASP A 168 -22.34 7.32 18.96
CA ASP A 168 -22.22 7.60 20.41
C ASP A 168 -20.77 7.72 20.91
N VAL A 169 -19.88 8.22 20.03
CA VAL A 169 -18.44 8.37 20.34
C VAL A 169 -18.14 9.73 20.95
N VAL A 170 -18.90 10.75 20.55
CA VAL A 170 -18.81 12.13 21.04
C VAL A 170 -20.22 12.63 21.37
N SER A 171 -20.37 13.35 22.47
CA SER A 171 -21.67 13.84 22.96
C SER A 171 -21.82 15.36 22.84
N SER A 172 -20.72 16.11 22.93
CA SER A 172 -20.69 17.57 22.87
C SER A 172 -20.26 18.10 21.50
N SER A 173 -20.64 19.34 21.21
CA SER A 173 -20.03 20.16 20.15
C SER A 173 -18.64 20.65 20.52
N ASP A 174 -18.27 20.65 21.80
CA ASP A 174 -16.93 21.04 22.25
C ASP A 174 -16.13 19.78 22.57
N LEU A 175 -15.16 19.46 21.71
CA LEU A 175 -14.28 18.31 21.90
C LEU A 175 -13.01 18.72 22.63
N ASP A 176 -12.79 18.10 23.78
CA ASP A 176 -11.54 18.16 24.51
C ASP A 176 -10.58 17.02 24.08
N ILE A 177 -9.37 17.05 24.63
CA ILE A 177 -8.37 16.01 24.36
C ILE A 177 -8.87 14.60 24.74
N SER A 178 -9.71 14.48 25.78
CA SER A 178 -10.30 13.22 26.22
C SER A 178 -11.24 12.65 25.14
N SER A 179 -12.07 13.51 24.56
CA SER A 179 -13.00 13.17 23.49
C SER A 179 -12.27 12.71 22.23
N TYR A 180 -11.21 13.42 21.82
CA TYR A 180 -10.39 13.00 20.68
C TYR A 180 -9.65 11.68 20.92
N LYS A 181 -9.18 11.42 22.15
CA LYS A 181 -8.58 10.12 22.52
C LYS A 181 -9.58 8.97 22.42
N LYS A 182 -10.82 9.15 22.89
CA LYS A 182 -11.90 8.15 22.74
C LYS A 182 -12.19 7.86 21.27
N LEU A 183 -12.29 8.90 20.45
CA LEU A 183 -12.48 8.79 19.02
C LEU A 183 -11.35 7.99 18.35
N LYS A 184 -10.09 8.21 18.76
CA LYS A 184 -8.95 7.43 18.25
C LYS A 184 -9.07 5.94 18.55
N VAL A 185 -9.49 5.57 19.76
CA VAL A 185 -9.70 4.17 20.15
C VAL A 185 -10.80 3.52 19.32
N PHE A 186 -11.92 4.23 19.13
CA PHE A 186 -13.00 3.78 18.26
C PHE A 186 -12.51 3.51 16.83
N LEU A 187 -11.75 4.44 16.24
CA LEU A 187 -11.25 4.33 14.87
C LEU A 187 -10.27 3.18 14.67
N ILE A 188 -9.39 2.91 15.64
CA ILE A 188 -8.49 1.75 15.58
C ILE A 188 -9.30 0.47 15.44
N LYS A 189 -10.41 0.33 16.16
CA LYS A 189 -11.29 -0.85 16.06
C LYS A 189 -12.05 -0.87 14.74
N ARG A 190 -12.53 0.28 14.27
CA ARG A 190 -13.37 0.39 13.07
C ARG A 190 -12.59 0.15 11.77
N LEU A 191 -11.34 0.60 11.70
CA LEU A 191 -10.49 0.52 10.50
C LEU A 191 -9.65 -0.77 10.43
N ARG A 192 -9.53 -1.54 11.51
CA ARG A 192 -8.83 -2.83 11.55
C ARG A 192 -9.67 -4.02 11.06
N LYS A 193 -10.70 -3.77 10.24
CA LYS A 193 -11.48 -4.85 9.64
C LYS A 193 -10.74 -5.52 8.49
#